data_AF-A0A952GHQ6-F1
#
_entry.id   AF-A0A952GHQ6-F1
#
_cell.length_a   1.000
_cell.length_b   1.000
_cell.length_c   1.000
_cell.angle_alpha   90.00
_cell.angle_beta   90.00
_cell.angle_gamma   90.00
#
_symmetry.space_group_name_H-M   'P 1'
#
loop_
_entity.id
_entity.type
_entity.pdbx_description
1 polymer ?
#
loop_
_entity_poly.entity_id
_entity_poly.type
_entity_poly.pdbx_seq_one_letter_code
_entity_poly.pdbx_strand_id
1 'polypeptide(L)'
;MLRITRQTAFGAGVIALAGLAAFFGHFGSAAAEPSQVAANLPATAPITADASAPTTSERKHMLMQYCTACHNDKLKTAGMSVVPLDADNLPANLATWEKILRRLSV
;
A
#
# COMPACT_ATOMS: atom_id res chain seq x y z
N MET A 1 8.21 -28.01 -28.39
CA MET A 1 9.42 -28.57 -29.03
C MET A 1 9.68 -27.82 -30.32
N LEU A 2 10.69 -26.94 -30.29
CA LEU A 2 11.66 -26.66 -31.36
C LEU A 2 11.15 -26.18 -32.73
N ARG A 3 11.34 -24.88 -33.05
CA ARG A 3 12.12 -24.40 -34.22
C ARG A 3 12.67 -22.99 -33.96
N ILE A 4 13.94 -22.99 -33.59
CA ILE A 4 14.88 -21.86 -33.64
C ILE A 4 15.22 -21.59 -35.11
N THR A 5 14.98 -20.35 -35.57
CA THR A 5 15.53 -19.80 -36.82
C THR A 5 16.05 -18.40 -36.47
N ARG A 6 17.30 -18.27 -36.01
CA ARG A 6 18.50 -17.94 -36.80
C ARG A 6 18.38 -16.64 -37.62
N GLN A 7 19.17 -15.65 -37.17
CA GLN A 7 20.09 -14.80 -37.97
C GLN A 7 19.57 -13.53 -38.65
N THR A 8 19.95 -12.38 -38.08
CA THR A 8 20.66 -11.25 -38.74
C THR A 8 21.54 -10.60 -37.63
N ALA A 9 22.84 -10.86 -37.41
CA ALA A 9 24.02 -10.95 -38.25
C ALA A 9 24.43 -9.60 -38.91
N PHE A 10 25.33 -8.90 -38.20
CA PHE A 10 26.39 -7.97 -38.64
C PHE A 10 26.03 -6.63 -39.30
N GLY A 11 26.54 -5.55 -38.69
CA GLY A 11 26.68 -4.25 -39.35
C GLY A 11 27.48 -3.25 -38.50
N ALA A 12 28.80 -3.30 -38.64
CA ALA A 12 29.80 -2.22 -38.51
C ALA A 12 29.57 -1.12 -37.44
N GLY A 13 30.46 -0.88 -36.48
CA GLY A 13 31.88 -0.64 -36.73
C GLY A 13 32.11 0.74 -37.35
N VAL A 14 32.34 1.75 -36.50
CA VAL A 14 33.17 2.94 -36.77
C VAL A 14 32.67 3.97 -37.80
N ILE A 15 31.96 5.02 -37.35
CA ILE A 15 31.94 6.37 -37.99
C ILE A 15 31.93 7.39 -36.84
N ALA A 16 33.10 7.83 -36.37
CA ALA A 16 33.79 9.04 -36.79
C ALA A 16 33.07 10.34 -36.38
N LEU A 17 33.74 11.08 -35.51
CA LEU A 17 33.49 12.45 -35.08
C LEU A 17 33.20 13.39 -36.28
N ALA A 18 32.37 14.41 -36.02
CA ALA A 18 32.08 15.61 -36.83
C ALA A 18 30.75 15.62 -37.60
N GLY A 19 29.71 16.13 -36.95
CA GLY A 19 28.41 16.48 -37.57
C GLY A 19 27.53 17.31 -36.65
N LEU A 20 28.14 18.22 -35.88
CA LEU A 20 27.57 18.89 -34.70
C LEU A 20 26.66 20.12 -35.00
N ALA A 21 26.30 20.45 -36.25
CA ALA A 21 25.83 21.81 -36.55
C ALA A 21 24.60 21.99 -37.45
N ALA A 22 23.71 21.00 -37.57
CA ALA A 22 22.51 21.14 -38.42
C ALA A 22 21.15 20.85 -37.74
N PHE A 23 21.12 20.50 -36.46
CA PHE A 23 19.87 20.22 -35.71
C PHE A 23 19.40 21.40 -34.84
N PHE A 24 20.09 22.55 -34.83
CA PHE A 24 19.83 23.69 -33.93
C PHE A 24 18.78 24.71 -34.44
N GLY A 25 18.05 24.42 -35.53
CA GLY A 25 17.17 25.38 -36.20
C GLY A 25 15.68 25.30 -35.86
N HIS A 26 15.22 24.39 -34.99
CA HIS A 26 13.78 24.12 -34.81
C HIS A 26 13.16 24.64 -33.49
N PHE A 27 13.92 25.34 -32.65
CA PHE A 27 13.38 25.92 -31.41
C PHE A 27 12.91 27.36 -31.63
N GLY A 28 11.88 27.52 -32.47
CA GLY A 28 11.15 28.77 -32.66
C GLY A 28 9.92 28.83 -31.75
N SER A 29 9.83 29.93 -30.99
CA SER A 29 8.66 30.44 -30.25
C SER A 29 8.19 29.67 -29.01
N ALA A 30 8.83 30.00 -27.87
CA ALA A 30 8.18 29.90 -26.56
C ALA A 30 7.15 31.04 -26.42
N ALA A 31 5.90 30.79 -26.83
CA ALA A 31 4.79 31.46 -26.20
C ALA A 31 4.70 30.91 -24.77
N ALA A 32 4.95 31.76 -23.78
CA ALA A 32 4.84 31.40 -22.38
C ALA A 32 3.37 31.08 -22.06
N GLU A 33 3.02 29.79 -22.11
CA GLU A 33 1.76 29.30 -21.61
C GLU A 33 1.84 29.31 -20.07
N PRO A 34 0.90 29.97 -19.36
CA PRO A 34 0.90 29.96 -17.90
C PRO A 34 0.72 28.52 -17.42
N SER A 35 1.77 28.00 -16.79
CA SER A 35 1.81 26.69 -16.15
C SER A 35 0.82 26.66 -15.00
N GLN A 36 -0.42 26.30 -15.31
CA GLN A 36 -1.45 25.99 -14.33
C GLN A 36 -1.14 24.64 -13.67
N VAL A 37 -0.26 24.70 -12.67
CA VAL A 37 -0.11 23.66 -11.66
C VAL A 37 -1.36 23.72 -10.79
N ALA A 38 -2.46 23.18 -11.31
CA ALA A 38 -3.61 22.85 -10.49
C ALA A 38 -3.13 21.87 -9.43
N ALA A 39 -3.29 22.26 -8.16
CA ALA A 39 -2.94 21.46 -7.00
C ALA A 39 -3.76 20.16 -7.00
N ASN A 40 -3.19 19.10 -7.59
CA ASN A 40 -3.72 17.75 -7.53
C ASN A 40 -3.34 17.10 -6.18
N LEU A 41 -3.69 17.77 -5.07
CA LEU A 41 -3.75 17.10 -3.78
C LEU A 41 -5.02 16.25 -3.79
N PRO A 42 -4.97 14.97 -3.40
CA PRO A 42 -6.18 14.21 -3.21
C PRO A 42 -7.05 14.93 -2.19
N ALA A 43 -8.20 15.44 -2.62
CA ALA A 43 -9.21 15.94 -1.72
C ALA A 43 -9.61 14.79 -0.79
N THR A 44 -9.23 14.87 0.49
CA THR A 44 -9.67 13.93 1.51
C THR A 44 -11.19 14.09 1.63
N ALA A 45 -11.95 13.21 0.99
CA ALA A 45 -13.38 13.13 1.18
C ALA A 45 -13.65 12.89 2.67
N PRO A 46 -14.66 13.55 3.28
CA PRO A 46 -15.02 13.29 4.65
C PRO A 46 -15.46 11.82 4.78
N ILE A 47 -14.73 11.06 5.60
CA ILE A 47 -15.17 9.75 6.07
C ILE A 47 -16.41 9.98 6.94
N THR A 48 -17.59 9.82 6.34
CA THR A 48 -18.85 9.74 7.08
C THR A 48 -18.78 8.47 7.92
N ALA A 49 -18.76 8.61 9.24
CA ALA A 49 -18.85 7.47 10.14
C ALA A 49 -20.13 6.70 9.81
N ASP A 50 -19.99 5.40 9.53
CA ASP A 50 -21.13 4.52 9.27
C ASP A 50 -22.00 4.46 10.55
N ALA A 51 -23.29 4.76 10.42
CA ALA A 51 -24.24 4.72 11.53
C ALA A 51 -24.45 3.31 12.12
N SER A 52 -23.87 2.28 11.50
CA SER A 52 -23.96 0.87 11.87
C SER A 52 -22.69 0.33 12.55
N ALA A 53 -21.83 1.22 13.06
CA ALA A 53 -20.66 0.77 13.82
C ALA A 53 -21.08 -0.09 15.03
N PRO A 54 -20.40 -1.23 15.28
CA PRO A 54 -20.76 -2.09 16.40
C PRO A 54 -20.56 -1.35 17.72
N THR A 55 -21.52 -1.51 18.62
CA THR A 55 -21.46 -1.02 19.99
C THR A 55 -20.31 -1.66 20.77
N THR A 56 -19.92 -1.04 21.87
CA THR A 56 -18.95 -1.61 22.83
C THR A 56 -19.30 -3.04 23.23
N SER A 57 -20.58 -3.31 23.51
CA SER A 57 -21.02 -4.63 23.97
C SER A 57 -20.86 -5.68 22.88
N GLU A 58 -21.16 -5.33 21.63
CA GLU A 58 -21.00 -6.21 20.47
C GLU A 58 -19.52 -6.51 20.21
N ARG A 59 -18.64 -5.50 20.28
CA ARG A 59 -17.18 -5.71 20.16
C ARG A 59 -16.66 -6.66 21.23
N LYS A 60 -17.07 -6.46 22.49
CA LYS A 60 -16.69 -7.34 23.59
C LYS A 60 -17.25 -8.75 23.41
N HIS A 61 -18.51 -8.88 22.97
CA HIS A 61 -19.13 -10.16 22.70
C HIS A 61 -18.34 -10.96 21.66
N MET A 62 -17.94 -10.31 20.56
CA MET A 62 -17.12 -10.95 19.51
C MET A 62 -15.81 -11.52 20.06
N LEU A 63 -15.08 -10.76 20.89
CA LEU A 63 -13.85 -11.25 21.53
C LEU A 63 -14.11 -12.47 22.41
N MET A 64 -15.21 -12.47 23.18
CA MET A 64 -15.55 -13.57 24.07
C MET A 64 -15.99 -14.82 23.31
N GLN A 65 -16.78 -14.65 22.26
CA GLN A 65 -17.33 -15.76 21.50
C GLN A 65 -16.26 -16.49 20.67
N TYR A 66 -15.36 -15.74 20.01
CA TYR A 66 -14.45 -16.32 19.03
C TYR A 66 -13.02 -16.47 19.52
N CYS A 67 -12.53 -15.57 20.38
CA CYS A 67 -11.11 -15.54 20.74
C CYS A 67 -10.81 -16.26 22.05
N THR A 68 -11.67 -16.14 23.06
CA THR A 68 -11.37 -16.74 24.38
C THR A 68 -11.55 -18.24 24.49
N ALA A 69 -12.12 -18.92 23.50
CA ALA A 69 -12.13 -20.37 23.49
C ALA A 69 -10.69 -20.96 23.46
N CYS A 70 -9.72 -20.23 22.90
CA CYS A 70 -8.33 -20.68 22.78
C CYS A 70 -7.32 -19.70 23.40
N HIS A 71 -7.53 -18.39 23.27
CA HIS A 71 -6.61 -17.35 23.76
C HIS A 71 -7.09 -16.79 25.10
N ASN A 72 -7.15 -17.62 26.12
CA ASN A 72 -7.49 -17.23 27.49
C ASN A 72 -6.33 -17.50 28.44
N ASP A 73 -6.46 -17.08 29.69
CA ASP A 73 -5.39 -17.20 30.70
C ASP A 73 -5.05 -18.65 31.07
N LYS A 74 -5.91 -19.62 30.73
CA LYS A 74 -5.70 -21.04 30.99
C LYS A 74 -4.98 -21.74 29.84
N LEU A 75 -5.46 -21.56 28.61
CA LEU A 75 -4.95 -22.26 27.43
C LEU A 75 -3.79 -21.53 26.77
N LYS A 76 -3.84 -20.19 26.74
CA LYS A 76 -2.82 -19.31 26.15
C LYS A 76 -2.30 -19.81 24.81
N THR A 77 -3.18 -20.27 23.90
CA THR A 77 -2.78 -20.74 22.58
C THR A 77 -1.90 -19.68 21.90
N ALA A 78 -0.80 -20.11 21.26
CA ALA A 78 0.22 -19.23 20.68
C ALA A 78 0.82 -18.19 21.66
N GLY A 79 0.82 -18.49 22.96
CA GLY A 79 1.38 -17.65 24.01
C GLY A 79 0.63 -16.34 24.25
N MET A 80 -0.68 -16.29 23.99
CA MET A 80 -1.49 -15.07 24.08
C MET A 80 -2.78 -15.29 24.87
N SER A 81 -3.18 -14.28 25.64
CA SER A 81 -4.52 -14.14 26.20
C SER A 81 -5.18 -12.87 25.69
N VAL A 82 -6.46 -12.96 25.29
CA VAL A 82 -7.29 -11.84 24.87
C VAL A 82 -8.26 -11.36 25.96
N VAL A 83 -8.30 -12.05 27.12
CA VAL A 83 -9.15 -11.69 28.27
C VAL A 83 -8.93 -10.25 28.77
N PRO A 84 -7.69 -9.72 28.86
CA PRO A 84 -7.48 -8.35 29.35
C PRO A 84 -7.69 -7.28 28.27
N LEU A 85 -8.06 -7.67 27.05
CA LEU A 85 -8.23 -6.72 25.95
C LEU A 85 -9.56 -5.98 26.07
N ASP A 86 -9.49 -4.67 25.86
CA ASP A 86 -10.63 -3.78 25.77
C ASP A 86 -10.57 -3.04 24.43
N ALA A 87 -11.59 -3.21 23.60
CA ALA A 87 -11.67 -2.58 22.29
C ALA A 87 -11.92 -1.06 22.39
N ASP A 88 -12.34 -0.57 23.55
CA ASP A 88 -12.55 0.86 23.81
C ASP A 88 -11.30 1.53 24.39
N ASN A 89 -10.31 0.75 24.82
CA ASN A 89 -9.02 1.22 25.33
C ASN A 89 -7.86 0.49 24.65
N LEU A 90 -7.73 0.68 23.35
CA LEU A 90 -6.66 0.10 22.53
C LEU A 90 -5.24 0.40 23.06
N PRO A 91 -4.92 1.62 23.55
CA PRO A 91 -3.56 1.94 24.02
C PRO A 91 -3.08 1.05 25.17
N ALA A 92 -3.98 0.56 26.03
CA ALA A 92 -3.61 -0.28 27.18
C ALA A 92 -2.95 -1.60 26.78
N ASN A 93 -3.21 -2.10 25.56
CA ASN A 93 -2.70 -3.39 25.07
C ASN A 93 -2.23 -3.31 23.60
N LEU A 94 -1.67 -2.19 23.18
CA LEU A 94 -1.36 -1.88 21.77
C LEU A 94 -0.58 -3.00 21.07
N ALA A 95 0.50 -3.49 21.67
CA ALA A 95 1.34 -4.52 21.07
C ALA A 95 0.58 -5.84 20.79
N THR A 96 -0.37 -6.20 21.66
CA THR A 96 -1.22 -7.37 21.49
C THR A 96 -2.23 -7.15 20.36
N TRP A 97 -2.86 -5.97 20.31
CA TRP A 97 -3.78 -5.59 19.23
C TRP A 97 -3.10 -5.62 17.86
N GLU A 98 -1.91 -5.04 17.74
CA GLU A 98 -1.17 -5.11 16.49
C GLU A 98 -0.82 -6.55 16.09
N LYS A 99 -0.44 -7.40 17.06
CA LYS A 99 -0.16 -8.80 16.78
C LYS A 99 -1.40 -9.53 16.26
N ILE A 100 -2.59 -9.22 16.77
CA ILE A 100 -3.86 -9.77 16.29
C ILE A 100 -4.15 -9.25 14.87
N LEU A 101 -4.10 -7.94 14.65
CA LEU A 101 -4.42 -7.33 13.36
C LEU A 101 -3.51 -7.84 12.24
N ARG A 102 -2.19 -7.96 12.49
CA ARG A 102 -1.23 -8.52 11.53
C ARG A 102 -1.54 -9.98 11.12
N ARG A 103 -2.34 -10.70 11.90
CA ARG A 103 -2.76 -12.08 11.59
C ARG A 103 -4.11 -12.15 10.90
N LEU A 104 -5.01 -11.21 11.17
CA LEU A 104 -6.35 -11.16 10.59
C LEU A 104 -6.42 -10.37 9.27
N SER A 105 -5.45 -9.49 9.01
CA SER A 105 -5.43 -8.62 7.82
C SER A 105 -4.80 -9.28 6.58
N VAL A 106 -4.63 -10.60 6.58
CA VAL A 106 -4.10 -11.36 5.44
C VAL A 106 -5.25 -11.79 4.54
#